data_AF-A0A962MGY3-F1
#
_entry.id   AF-A0A962MGY3-F1
#
_cell.length_a   1.000
_cell.length_b   1.000
_cell.length_c   1.000
_cell.angle_alpha   90.00
_cell.angle_beta   90.00
_cell.angle_gamma   90.00
#
_symmetry.space_group_name_H-M   'P 1'
#
loop_
_entity.id
_entity.type
_entity.pdbx_description
1 polymer ?
#
loop_
_entity_poly.entity_id
_entity_poly.type
_entity_poly.pdbx_seq_one_letter_code
_entity_poly.pdbx_strand_id
1 'polypeptide(L)' 'MMTEYSVGDRVKKITGEYRFNGVVVGVVEKLSGQRRYVVENADGVLHIFGPQNLARVEGDDD' A
#
# COMPACT_ATOMS: atom_id res chain seq x y z
N MET A 1 7.49 -11.23 -9.76
CA MET A 1 8.27 -11.17 -8.51
C MET A 1 7.39 -10.57 -7.44
N MET A 2 7.47 -11.07 -6.20
CA MET A 2 6.60 -10.62 -5.11
C MET A 2 7.16 -9.29 -4.58
N THR A 3 6.53 -8.17 -4.94
CA THR A 3 6.96 -6.85 -4.49
C THR A 3 6.66 -6.72 -3.01
N GLU A 4 7.71 -6.69 -2.18
CA GLU A 4 7.59 -6.41 -0.75
C GLU A 4 7.65 -4.88 -0.56
N TYR A 5 6.62 -4.31 0.06
CA TYR A 5 6.60 -2.89 0.40
C TYR A 5 7.07 -2.67 1.84
N SER A 6 7.71 -1.54 2.10
CA SER A 6 8.20 -1.14 3.42
C SER A 6 7.54 0.15 3.89
N VAL A 7 7.60 0.40 5.20
CA VAL A 7 7.16 1.69 5.76
C VAL A 7 7.92 2.83 5.09
N GLY A 8 7.19 3.86 4.67
CA GLY A 8 7.70 5.00 3.90
C GLY A 8 7.49 4.88 2.39
N ASP A 9 7.14 3.70 1.87
CA ASP A 9 6.89 3.52 0.43
C ASP A 9 5.60 4.23 0.01
N ARG A 10 5.70 5.07 -1.02
CA ARG A 10 4.55 5.59 -1.74
C ARG A 10 3.98 4.51 -2.64
N VAL A 11 2.68 4.28 -2.52
CA VAL A 11 1.96 3.25 -3.26
C VAL A 11 0.63 3.78 -3.78
N LYS A 12 0.17 3.18 -4.87
CA LYS A 12 -1.18 3.37 -5.41
C LYS A 12 -1.91 2.04 -5.50
N LYS A 13 -3.21 2.07 -5.26
CA LYS A 13 -4.09 0.94 -5.50
C LYS A 13 -4.28 0.73 -7.00
N ILE A 14 -4.12 -0.51 -7.45
CA ILE A 14 -4.18 -0.90 -8.88
C ILE A 14 -5.32 -1.85 -9.23
N THR A 15 -6.18 -2.18 -8.26
CA THR A 15 -7.30 -3.13 -8.45
C THR A 15 -8.63 -2.47 -8.11
N GLY A 16 -9.71 -2.78 -8.82
CA GLY A 16 -11.05 -2.22 -8.57
C GLY A 16 -11.21 -0.76 -9.02
N GLU A 17 -12.41 -0.18 -8.81
CA GLU A 17 -12.78 1.08 -9.46
C GLU A 17 -12.37 2.36 -8.71
N TYR A 18 -12.16 2.28 -7.38
CA TYR A 18 -11.73 3.44 -6.60
C TYR A 18 -10.20 3.57 -6.52
N ARG A 19 -9.73 4.82 -6.53
CA ARG A 19 -8.33 5.20 -6.36
C ARG A 19 -7.98 5.32 -4.87
N PHE A 20 -6.79 4.86 -4.51
CA PHE A 20 -6.24 5.05 -3.18
C PHE A 20 -4.73 5.17 -3.30
N ASN A 21 -4.21 6.38 -3.12
CA ASN A 21 -2.80 6.69 -3.17
C ASN A 21 -2.36 7.11 -1.78
N GLY A 22 -1.18 6.68 -1.36
CA GLY A 22 -0.72 6.98 -0.01
C GLY A 22 0.66 6.44 0.29
N VAL A 23 1.01 6.50 1.57
CA VAL A 23 2.29 6.01 2.11
C VAL A 23 2.03 4.79 2.97
N VAL A 24 2.84 3.75 2.81
CA VAL A 24 2.82 2.61 3.72
C VAL A 24 3.31 3.08 5.09
N VAL A 25 2.46 2.96 6.10
CA VAL A 25 2.76 3.33 7.50
C VAL A 25 2.87 2.12 8.42
N GLY A 26 2.52 0.93 7.93
CA GLY A 26 2.64 -0.32 8.68
C GLY A 26 2.69 -1.55 7.78
N VAL A 27 3.42 -2.56 8.24
CA VAL A 27 3.48 -3.89 7.63
C VAL A 27 3.02 -4.89 8.67
N VAL A 28 2.04 -5.71 8.32
CA VAL A 28 1.42 -6.67 9.24
C VAL A 28 1.47 -8.06 8.63
N GLU A 29 1.97 -9.02 9.39
CA GLU A 29 1.84 -10.44 9.07
C GLU A 29 0.59 -11.00 9.74
N LYS A 30 -0.33 -11.54 8.94
CA LYS A 30 -1.48 -12.28 9.47
C LYS A 30 -1.01 -13.58 10.11
N LEU A 31 -1.80 -14.11 11.04
CA LEU A 31 -1.60 -15.47 11.58
C LEU A 31 -1.54 -16.57 10.51
N SER A 32 -2.09 -16.31 9.32
CA SER A 32 -2.00 -17.21 8.15
C SER A 32 -0.71 -17.06 7.33
N GLY A 33 0.28 -16.30 7.80
CA GLY A 33 1.53 -15.99 7.08
C GLY A 33 1.39 -15.00 5.91
N GLN A 34 0.19 -14.48 5.65
CA GLN A 34 -0.04 -13.51 4.58
C GLN A 34 0.32 -12.10 5.04
N ARG A 35 1.12 -11.38 4.25
CA ARG A 35 1.42 -9.96 4.52
C ARG A 35 0.28 -9.03 4.09
N ARG A 36 0.12 -7.95 4.85
CA ARG A 36 -0.78 -6.82 4.60
C ARG A 36 -0.05 -5.52 4.86
N TYR A 37 -0.45 -4.49 4.14
CA TYR A 37 0.16 -3.16 4.21
C TYR A 37 -0.90 -2.15 4.63
N VAL A 38 -0.61 -1.40 5.68
CA VAL A 38 -1.42 -0.26 6.12
C VAL A 38 -0.94 0.96 5.35
N VAL A 39 -1.84 1.58 4.59
CA VAL A 39 -1.56 2.75 3.77
C VAL A 39 -2.38 3.93 4.27
N GLU A 40 -1.72 5.05 4.50
CA GLU A 40 -2.33 6.34 4.85
C GLU A 40 -2.38 7.23 3.62
N ASN A 41 -3.56 7.77 3.29
CA ASN A 41 -3.72 8.71 2.17
C ASN A 41 -3.54 10.17 2.62
N ALA A 42 -3.65 11.12 1.69
CA ALA A 42 -3.50 12.56 1.97
C ALA A 42 -4.57 13.14 2.93
N ASP A 43 -5.72 12.47 3.08
CA ASP A 43 -6.80 12.87 3.99
C ASP A 43 -6.62 12.28 5.41
N GLY A 44 -5.53 11.54 5.66
CA GLY A 44 -5.27 10.84 6.93
C GLY A 44 -6.07 9.54 7.11
N VAL A 45 -6.70 9.03 6.05
CA VAL A 45 -7.45 7.76 6.10
C VAL A 45 -6.49 6.58 6.02
N LEU A 46 -6.62 5.65 6.95
CA LEU A 46 -5.90 4.37 6.94
C LEU A 46 -6.72 3.28 6.26
N HIS A 47 -6.10 2.56 5.34
CA HIS A 47 -6.68 1.37 4.71
C HIS A 47 -5.66 0.24 4.59
N ILE A 48 -6.12 -1.01 4.71
CA ILE A 48 -5.27 -2.21 4.67
C ILE A 48 -5.39 -2.90 3.31
N PHE A 49 -4.26 -3.20 2.69
CA PHE A 49 -4.19 -3.83 1.36
C PHE A 49 -3.33 -5.10 1.35
N GLY A 50 -3.64 -6.01 0.42
CA GLY A 50 -2.72 -7.08 0.02
C GLY A 50 -1.69 -6.58 -1.00
N PRO A 51 -0.56 -7.30 -1.18
CA PRO A 51 0.48 -6.92 -2.14
C PRO A 51 -0.07 -6.76 -3.56
N GLN A 52 -0.97 -7.64 -4.00
CA GLN A 52 -1.54 -7.57 -5.35
C GLN A 52 -2.45 -6.36 -5.58
N ASN A 53 -2.87 -5.65 -4.52
CA ASN A 53 -3.71 -4.46 -4.65
C ASN A 53 -2.89 -3.20 -4.91
N LEU A 54 -1.57 -3.24 -4.73
CA LEU A 54 -0.70 -2.06 -4.70
C LEU A 54 0.33 -2.11 -5.83
N ALA A 55 0.75 -0.93 -6.27
CA ALA A 55 1.98 -0.71 -7.02
C ALA A 55 2.77 0.43 -6.37
N ARG A 56 4.10 0.33 -6.35
CA ARG A 56 4.98 1.42 -5.90
C ARG A 56 4.84 2.60 -6.87
N VAL A 57 4.92 3.80 -6.33
CA VAL A 57 5.04 5.05 -7.10
C VAL A 57 6.48 5.51 -6.92
N GLU A 58 7.25 5.58 -8.01
CA GLU A 58 8.61 6.11 -7.99
C GLU A 58 8.57 7.61 -8.31
N GLY A 59 9.11 8.44 -7.40
CA GLY A 59 9.30 9.88 -7.64
C GLY A 59 8.04 10.73 -7.57
N ASP A 60 8.25 12.05 -7.43
CA ASP A 60 7.19 13.07 -7.41
C ASP A 60 6.66 13.23 -8.86
N ASP A 61 5.65 12.45 -9.23
CA ASP A 61 4.78 12.80 -10.35
C ASP A 61 3.92 14.00 -9.89
N ASP A 62 4.49 15.19 -10.06
CA ASP A 62 3.86 16.52 -9.97
C ASP A 62 2.79 16.70 -11.07
#